data_AF-A0AB73K313-F1
#
_entry.id   AF-A0AB73K313-F1
#
_cell.length_a   1.000
_cell.length_b   1.000
_cell.length_c   1.000
_cell.angle_alpha   90.00
_cell.angle_beta   90.00
_cell.angle_gamma   90.00
#
_symmetry.space_group_name_H-M   'P 1'
#
loop_
_entity.id
_entity.type
_entity.pdbx_description
1 polymer ?
#
loop_
_entity_poly.entity_id
_entity_poly.type
_entity_poly.pdbx_seq_one_letter_code
_entity_poly.pdbx_strand_id
1 'polypeptide(L)'
;MKIKVINKSKHELPEYKTAFSAGMDLRANLEASVLLKPLERKIIPTGLYIEIPPGYEGQIRPRSGLAIKHGIGCPNSPGTIDADYRGELGVILVNLSKEDFTINDGERIAQLVIAKHETIVWEEVEELSETVRGAGGYGSSGIK
;
A
#
# COMPACT_ATOMS: atom_id res chain seq x y z
N MET A 1 7.86 10.41 15.61
CA MET A 1 6.50 10.74 15.15
C MET A 1 5.51 9.82 15.86
N LYS A 2 4.31 10.30 16.22
CA LYS A 2 3.22 9.47 16.77
C LYS A 2 1.99 9.64 15.87
N ILE A 3 1.32 8.54 15.55
CA ILE A 3 0.07 8.50 14.76
C ILE A 3 -1.02 7.99 15.70
N LYS A 4 -2.18 8.67 15.76
CA LYS A 4 -3.31 8.15 16.54
C LYS A 4 -3.96 7.02 15.75
N VAL A 5 -4.36 5.97 16.44
CA VAL A 5 -4.98 4.79 15.85
C VAL A 5 -6.17 4.33 16.70
N ILE A 6 -7.26 3.96 16.04
CA ILE A 6 -8.32 3.14 16.62
C ILE A 6 -8.16 1.74 16.04
N ASN A 7 -7.97 0.75 16.92
CA ASN A 7 -7.92 -0.65 16.54
C ASN A 7 -9.23 -1.33 16.94
N LYS A 8 -10.05 -1.67 15.94
CA LYS A 8 -11.27 -2.48 16.08
C LYS A 8 -11.06 -3.93 15.61
N SER A 9 -9.84 -4.29 15.23
CA SER A 9 -9.51 -5.63 14.78
C SER A 9 -9.36 -6.59 15.96
N LYS A 10 -9.37 -7.88 15.64
CA LYS A 10 -9.06 -8.97 16.59
C LYS A 10 -7.55 -9.15 16.83
N HIS A 11 -6.72 -8.32 16.18
CA HIS A 11 -5.27 -8.49 16.10
C HIS A 11 -4.51 -7.34 16.75
N GLU A 12 -3.28 -7.59 17.16
CA GLU A 12 -2.37 -6.55 17.67
C GLU A 12 -2.08 -5.48 16.61
N LEU A 13 -1.69 -4.29 17.08
CA LEU A 13 -1.27 -3.21 16.19
C LEU A 13 -0.07 -3.65 15.33
N PRO A 14 0.01 -3.20 14.07
CA PRO A 14 1.18 -3.41 13.23
C PRO A 14 2.45 -2.88 13.89
N GLU A 15 3.54 -3.62 13.76
CA GLU A 15 4.85 -3.27 14.30
C GLU A 15 5.94 -3.42 13.24
N TYR A 16 7.04 -2.69 13.44
CA TYR A 16 8.26 -2.88 12.68
C TYR A 16 8.95 -4.16 13.11
N LYS A 17 9.00 -5.15 12.22
CA LYS A 17 9.52 -6.49 12.55
C LYS A 17 11.02 -6.55 12.79
N THR A 18 11.78 -5.58 12.26
CA THR A 18 13.20 -5.41 12.51
C THR A 18 13.53 -3.94 12.69
N ALA A 19 14.68 -3.64 13.28
CA ALA A 19 15.14 -2.27 13.53
C ALA A 19 15.22 -1.39 12.27
N PHE A 20 15.35 -1.99 11.09
CA PHE A 20 15.49 -1.30 9.81
C PHE A 20 14.34 -1.60 8.83
N SER A 21 13.23 -2.15 9.32
CA SER A 21 12.04 -2.37 8.50
C SER A 21 11.44 -1.01 8.10
N ALA A 22 11.17 -0.82 6.81
CA ALA A 22 10.56 0.41 6.31
C ALA A 22 9.05 0.49 6.58
N GLY A 23 8.37 -0.66 6.66
CA GLY A 23 6.93 -0.74 6.86
C GLY A 23 6.52 -1.75 7.93
N MET A 24 5.25 -1.66 8.31
CA MET A 24 4.60 -2.53 9.30
C MET A 24 3.61 -3.44 8.60
N ASP A 25 3.64 -4.74 8.90
CA ASP A 25 2.73 -5.71 8.27
C ASP A 25 1.27 -5.44 8.69
N LEU A 26 0.38 -5.26 7.71
CA LEU A 26 -1.07 -5.18 7.92
C LEU A 26 -1.69 -6.57 7.88
N ARG A 27 -2.61 -6.85 8.80
CA ARG A 27 -3.30 -8.12 8.91
C ARG A 27 -4.74 -8.03 8.40
N ALA A 28 -5.23 -9.11 7.81
CA ALA A 28 -6.64 -9.26 7.49
C ALA A 28 -7.46 -9.39 8.78
N ASN A 29 -8.57 -8.66 8.90
CA ASN A 29 -9.52 -8.76 10.00
C ASN A 29 -10.86 -9.30 9.47
N LEU A 30 -11.02 -10.63 9.49
CA LEU A 30 -12.08 -11.34 8.78
C LEU A 30 -12.89 -12.22 9.73
N GLU A 31 -14.21 -12.29 9.54
CA GLU A 31 -15.07 -13.25 10.25
C GLU A 31 -14.99 -14.66 9.65
N ALA A 32 -14.70 -14.76 8.35
CA ALA A 32 -14.49 -16.01 7.63
C ALA A 32 -13.42 -15.83 6.55
N SER A 33 -12.75 -16.92 6.17
CA SER A 33 -11.74 -16.90 5.11
C SER A 33 -12.32 -16.38 3.78
N VAL A 34 -11.52 -15.63 3.03
CA VAL A 34 -11.91 -15.07 1.74
C VAL A 34 -11.15 -15.78 0.63
N LEU A 35 -11.88 -16.42 -0.28
CA LEU A 35 -11.32 -16.94 -1.52
C LEU A 35 -11.10 -15.80 -2.53
N LEU A 36 -9.93 -15.74 -3.13
CA LEU A 36 -9.57 -14.81 -4.20
C LEU A 36 -9.17 -15.61 -5.44
N LYS A 37 -10.08 -15.68 -6.41
CA LYS A 37 -9.88 -16.40 -7.69
C LYS A 37 -8.88 -15.67 -8.60
N PRO A 38 -8.30 -16.34 -9.61
CA PRO A 38 -7.50 -15.69 -10.64
C PRO A 38 -8.18 -14.44 -11.20
N LEU A 39 -7.44 -13.33 -11.23
CA LEU A 39 -7.86 -12.00 -11.63
C LEU A 39 -9.00 -11.39 -10.80
N GLU A 40 -9.42 -12.00 -9.69
CA GLU A 40 -10.37 -11.39 -8.76
C GLU A 40 -9.69 -10.29 -7.94
N ARG A 41 -10.47 -9.26 -7.56
CA ARG A 41 -10.03 -8.19 -6.68
C ARG A 41 -10.99 -8.10 -5.50
N LYS A 42 -10.45 -7.95 -4.29
CA LYS A 42 -11.23 -7.73 -3.07
C LYS A 42 -10.57 -6.69 -2.19
N ILE A 43 -11.39 -5.91 -1.51
CA ILE A 43 -10.94 -5.07 -0.41
C ILE A 43 -10.96 -5.93 0.84
N ILE A 44 -9.80 -6.11 1.47
CA ILE A 44 -9.65 -6.87 2.70
C ILE A 44 -9.58 -5.88 3.87
N PRO A 45 -10.54 -5.92 4.81
CA PRO A 45 -10.55 -5.05 5.98
C PRO A 45 -9.38 -5.36 6.91
N THR A 46 -8.86 -4.34 7.59
CA THR A 46 -7.80 -4.49 8.60
C THR A 46 -8.29 -4.21 10.02
N GLY A 47 -9.46 -3.60 10.18
CA GLY A 47 -9.99 -3.10 11.45
C GLY A 47 -9.24 -1.89 12.02
N LEU A 48 -8.34 -1.27 11.24
CA LEU A 48 -7.53 -0.14 11.68
C LEU A 48 -8.06 1.17 11.09
N TYR A 49 -8.03 2.23 11.90
CA TYR A 49 -8.39 3.59 11.53
C TYR A 49 -7.29 4.50 12.06
N ILE A 50 -6.69 5.33 11.23
CA ILE A 50 -5.51 6.12 11.61
C ILE A 50 -5.69 7.61 11.32
N GLU A 51 -4.97 8.43 12.07
CA GLU A 51 -4.87 9.87 11.87
C GLU A 51 -3.43 10.23 11.53
N ILE A 52 -3.14 10.31 10.23
CA ILE A 52 -1.82 10.69 9.71
C ILE A 52 -1.69 12.22 9.80
N PRO A 53 -0.56 12.75 10.28
CA PRO A 53 -0.33 14.19 10.33
C PRO A 53 -0.18 14.79 8.91
N PRO A 54 -0.63 16.05 8.68
CA PRO A 54 -0.37 16.75 7.43
C PRO A 54 1.12 16.75 7.03
N GLY A 55 1.41 16.64 5.74
CA GLY A 55 2.76 16.49 5.20
C GLY A 55 3.27 15.04 5.16
N TYR A 56 2.43 14.08 5.54
CA TYR A 56 2.69 12.65 5.45
C TYR A 56 1.52 11.93 4.79
N GLU A 57 1.84 10.83 4.13
CA GLU A 57 0.88 9.87 3.59
C GLU A 57 1.17 8.46 4.12
N GLY A 58 0.16 7.60 4.11
CA GLY A 58 0.31 6.18 4.31
C GLY A 58 0.38 5.47 2.95
N GLN A 59 1.35 4.58 2.78
CA GLN A 59 1.53 3.81 1.56
C GLN A 59 1.35 2.32 1.87
N ILE A 60 0.24 1.75 1.38
CA ILE A 60 -0.01 0.31 1.40
C ILE A 60 0.74 -0.32 0.23
N ARG A 61 1.69 -1.21 0.53
CA ARG A 61 2.54 -1.90 -0.45
C ARG A 61 2.36 -3.42 -0.35
N PRO A 62 2.52 -4.16 -1.46
CA PRO A 62 2.47 -5.62 -1.42
C PRO A 62 3.65 -6.19 -0.62
N ARG A 63 3.46 -7.40 -0.09
CA ARG A 63 4.53 -8.18 0.54
C ARG A 63 5.19 -9.04 -0.53
N SER A 64 6.52 -8.94 -0.67
CA SER A 64 7.27 -9.65 -1.72
C SER A 64 7.02 -11.16 -1.71
N GLY A 65 6.91 -11.76 -0.52
CA GLY A 65 6.63 -13.19 -0.37
C GLY A 65 5.27 -13.61 -0.95
N LEU A 66 4.22 -12.81 -0.75
CA LEU A 66 2.90 -13.08 -1.33
C LEU A 66 2.90 -12.87 -2.85
N ALA A 67 3.60 -11.83 -3.32
CA ALA A 67 3.72 -11.52 -4.73
C ALA A 67 4.40 -12.65 -5.52
N ILE A 68 5.58 -13.12 -5.07
CA ILE A 68 6.34 -14.12 -5.83
C ILE A 68 5.81 -15.54 -5.66
N LYS A 69 5.30 -15.91 -4.47
CA LYS A 69 4.88 -17.30 -4.19
C LYS A 69 3.45 -17.58 -4.61
N HIS A 70 2.58 -16.57 -4.58
CA HIS A 70 1.13 -16.74 -4.77
C HIS A 70 0.54 -15.78 -5.81
N GLY A 71 1.35 -14.92 -6.44
CA GLY A 71 0.87 -13.93 -7.40
C GLY A 71 -0.06 -12.88 -6.79
N ILE A 72 -0.02 -12.68 -5.46
CA ILE A 72 -0.90 -11.71 -4.80
C ILE A 72 -0.25 -10.33 -4.79
N GLY A 73 -0.93 -9.36 -5.39
CA GLY A 73 -0.50 -7.97 -5.47
C GLY A 73 -1.53 -7.01 -4.91
N CYS A 74 -1.17 -5.73 -4.88
CA CYS A 74 -2.12 -4.63 -4.64
C CYS A 74 -2.24 -3.84 -5.95
N PRO A 75 -3.41 -3.82 -6.63
CA PRO A 75 -3.53 -3.23 -7.95
C PRO A 75 -3.40 -1.70 -7.92
N ASN A 76 -3.59 -1.08 -6.76
CA ASN A 76 -3.38 0.34 -6.52
C ASN A 76 -2.01 0.64 -5.88
N SER A 77 -1.03 -0.26 -5.94
CA SER A 77 0.25 -0.09 -5.25
C SER A 77 1.11 1.03 -5.87
N PRO A 78 1.75 1.90 -5.05
CA PRO A 78 1.48 2.06 -3.62
C PRO A 78 0.10 2.69 -3.38
N GLY A 79 -0.70 2.06 -2.51
CA GLY A 79 -2.02 2.59 -2.16
C GLY A 79 -1.88 3.76 -1.20
N THR A 80 -2.34 4.94 -1.60
CA THR A 80 -2.27 6.17 -0.81
C THR A 80 -3.38 6.25 0.24
N ILE A 81 -2.99 6.57 1.48
CA ILE A 81 -3.87 6.93 2.59
C ILE A 81 -3.58 8.38 2.95
N ASP A 82 -4.56 9.25 2.70
CA ASP A 82 -4.47 10.68 2.93
C ASP A 82 -4.50 11.06 4.42
N ALA A 83 -3.92 12.21 4.75
CA ALA A 83 -3.83 12.72 6.12
C ALA A 83 -5.20 13.04 6.76
N ASP A 84 -6.21 13.34 5.94
CA ASP A 84 -7.59 13.61 6.37
C ASP A 84 -8.50 12.38 6.34
N TYR A 85 -8.01 11.22 5.87
CA TYR A 85 -8.78 9.98 5.89
C TYR A 85 -8.96 9.46 7.32
N ARG A 86 -10.22 9.13 7.68
CA ARG A 86 -10.59 8.55 8.99
C ARG A 86 -11.43 7.29 8.86
N GLY A 87 -11.56 6.75 7.65
CA GLY A 87 -12.21 5.47 7.42
C GLY A 87 -11.31 4.29 7.79
N GLU A 88 -11.84 3.09 7.58
CA GLU A 88 -11.08 1.87 7.82
C GLU A 88 -10.01 1.68 6.73
N LEU A 89 -8.79 1.33 7.13
CA LEU A 89 -7.77 0.91 6.18
C LEU A 89 -8.18 -0.41 5.53
N GLY A 90 -8.52 -0.35 4.24
CA GLY A 90 -8.74 -1.53 3.40
C GLY A 90 -7.52 -1.81 2.54
N VAL A 91 -7.14 -3.09 2.44
CA VAL A 91 -6.10 -3.53 1.50
C VAL A 91 -6.78 -4.06 0.24
N ILE A 92 -6.59 -3.40 -0.90
CA ILE A 92 -7.07 -3.92 -2.17
C ILE A 92 -6.09 -4.99 -2.64
N LEU A 93 -6.53 -6.25 -2.67
CA LEU A 93 -5.74 -7.36 -3.18
C LEU A 93 -6.24 -7.80 -4.54
N VAL A 94 -5.30 -8.21 -5.41
CA VAL A 94 -5.56 -8.88 -6.67
C VAL A 94 -4.79 -10.20 -6.71
N ASN A 95 -5.43 -11.25 -7.21
CA ASN A 95 -4.74 -12.49 -7.52
C ASN A 95 -4.32 -12.48 -9.01
N LEU A 96 -3.03 -12.39 -9.26
CA LEU A 96 -2.44 -12.41 -10.62
C LEU A 96 -1.95 -13.81 -11.02
N SER A 97 -2.12 -14.80 -10.15
CA SER A 97 -1.78 -16.19 -10.46
C SER A 97 -2.92 -16.91 -11.18
N LYS A 98 -2.68 -18.17 -11.55
CA LYS A 98 -3.68 -19.07 -12.14
C LYS A 98 -4.37 -19.95 -11.09
N GLU A 99 -3.93 -19.89 -9.84
CA GLU A 99 -4.44 -20.72 -8.75
C GLU A 99 -5.33 -19.88 -7.84
N ASP A 100 -6.33 -20.51 -7.22
CA ASP A 100 -7.12 -19.86 -6.18
C ASP A 100 -6.24 -19.58 -4.94
N PHE A 101 -6.46 -18.42 -4.30
CA PHE A 101 -5.76 -18.06 -3.07
C PHE A 101 -6.77 -17.82 -1.95
N THR A 102 -6.58 -18.45 -0.79
CA THR A 102 -7.45 -18.26 0.38
C THR A 102 -6.75 -17.37 1.40
N ILE A 103 -7.38 -16.24 1.71
CA ILE A 103 -6.93 -15.30 2.74
C ILE A 103 -7.60 -15.69 4.04
N ASN A 104 -6.80 -15.93 5.08
CA ASN A 104 -7.30 -16.26 6.41
C ASN A 104 -7.28 -15.04 7.34
N ASP A 105 -8.12 -15.06 8.38
CA ASP A 105 -8.07 -14.04 9.42
C ASP A 105 -6.68 -13.99 10.08
N GLY A 106 -6.21 -12.77 10.38
CA GLY A 106 -4.89 -12.53 10.99
C GLY A 106 -3.70 -12.68 10.05
N GLU A 107 -3.91 -13.12 8.81
CA GLU A 107 -2.83 -13.25 7.84
C GLU A 107 -2.26 -11.88 7.46
N ARG A 108 -0.94 -11.81 7.33
CA ARG A 108 -0.23 -10.57 6.95
C ARG A 108 -0.32 -10.39 5.44
N ILE A 109 -1.12 -9.44 4.98
CA ILE A 109 -1.53 -9.33 3.57
C ILE A 109 -0.84 -8.19 2.81
N ALA A 110 -0.42 -7.14 3.50
CA ALA A 110 0.27 -6.00 2.94
C ALA A 110 1.20 -5.38 3.99
N GLN A 111 1.92 -4.32 3.64
CA GLN A 111 2.69 -3.53 4.59
C GLN A 111 2.36 -2.04 4.43
N LEU A 112 2.29 -1.32 5.55
CA LEU A 112 2.10 0.12 5.60
C LEU A 112 3.45 0.82 5.81
N VAL A 113 3.80 1.75 4.92
CA VAL A 113 4.93 2.68 5.06
C VAL A 113 4.37 4.07 5.28
N ILE A 114 4.90 4.84 6.23
CA ILE A 114 4.56 6.26 6.37
C ILE A 114 5.63 7.08 5.65
N ALA A 115 5.23 7.86 4.66
CA ALA A 115 6.13 8.64 3.82
C ALA A 115 5.84 10.14 3.97
N LYS A 116 6.88 10.96 3.99
CA LYS A 116 6.74 12.42 3.89
C LYS A 116 6.46 12.78 2.43
N HIS A 117 5.53 13.69 2.19
CA HIS A 117 5.30 14.30 0.88
C HIS A 117 5.27 15.82 1.02
N GLU A 118 5.37 16.52 -0.11
CA GLU A 118 5.20 17.98 -0.18
C GLU A 118 3.82 18.31 -0.75
N THR A 119 3.29 19.48 -0.39
CA THR A 119 2.10 20.05 -1.05
C THR A 119 2.60 21.17 -1.97
N ILE A 120 2.40 21.00 -3.27
CA ILE A 120 2.86 21.97 -4.27
C ILE A 120 1.80 23.04 -4.53
N VAL A 121 2.27 24.16 -5.07
CA VAL A 121 1.44 25.17 -5.73
C VAL A 121 1.90 25.22 -7.18
N TRP A 122 0.95 25.15 -8.13
CA TRP A 122 1.28 25.22 -9.55
C TRP A 122 1.69 26.65 -9.96
N GLU A 123 2.72 26.74 -10.79
CA GLU A 123 3.13 27.96 -11.50
C GLU A 123 3.09 27.64 -13.01
N GLU A 124 2.12 28.23 -13.73
CA GLU A 124 1.95 28.02 -15.17
C GLU A 124 2.92 28.92 -15.95
N VAL A 125 3.67 28.34 -16.89
CA VAL A 125 4.72 29.02 -17.68
C VAL A 125 4.67 28.60 -19.14
N GLU A 126 5.18 29.43 -20.05
CA GLU A 126 5.24 29.12 -21.49
C GLU A 126 6.38 28.16 -21.85
N GLU A 127 7.47 28.15 -21.08
CA GLU A 127 8.66 27.34 -21.36
C GLU A 127 9.26 26.73 -20.08
N LEU A 128 9.84 25.52 -20.21
CA LEU A 128 10.59 24.85 -19.14
C LEU A 128 12.10 24.94 -19.40
N SER A 129 12.91 24.93 -18.34
CA SER A 129 14.37 24.86 -18.47
C SER A 129 14.84 23.54 -19.10
N GLU A 130 15.90 23.60 -19.91
CA GLU A 130 16.49 22.40 -20.51
C GLU A 130 17.19 21.51 -19.46
N THR A 131 17.13 20.19 -19.67
CA THR A 131 17.88 19.21 -18.89
C THR A 131 18.50 18.16 -19.81
N VAL A 132 19.53 17.45 -19.36
CA VAL A 132 20.16 16.34 -20.11
C VAL A 132 19.14 15.27 -20.51
N ARG A 133 18.10 15.04 -19.71
CA ARG A 133 17.04 14.06 -20.02
C ARG A 133 16.00 14.60 -21.01
N GLY A 134 15.69 15.90 -20.95
CA GLY A 134 14.67 16.54 -21.78
C GLY A 134 13.35 15.77 -21.79
N ALA A 135 12.78 15.55 -22.98
CA ALA A 135 11.55 14.78 -23.19
C ALA A 135 11.74 13.24 -23.19
N GLY A 136 12.93 12.72 -22.87
CA GLY A 136 13.19 11.27 -22.87
C GLY A 136 12.50 10.52 -21.73
N GLY A 137 11.63 9.56 -22.05
CA GLY A 137 10.90 8.70 -21.10
C GLY A 137 10.61 7.30 -21.67
N TYR A 138 9.92 6.46 -20.89
CA TYR A 138 9.42 5.14 -21.34
C TYR A 138 10.48 4.19 -21.94
N GLY A 139 11.63 4.03 -21.27
CA GLY A 139 12.70 3.13 -21.75
C GLY A 139 13.72 3.81 -22.68
N SER A 140 13.75 5.14 -22.71
CA SER A 140 14.71 5.94 -23.51
C SER A 140 16.20 5.71 -23.18
N SER A 141 16.53 5.02 -22.08
CA SER A 141 17.90 4.60 -21.74
C SER A 141 18.27 3.19 -22.24
N GLY A 142 17.38 2.54 -23.00
CA GLY A 142 17.60 1.24 -23.62
C GLY A 142 17.07 0.05 -22.82
N ILE A 143 16.67 -0.98 -23.58
CA ILE A 143 16.42 -2.35 -23.14
C ILE A 143 17.66 -3.11 -23.57
N LYS A 144 18.55 -3.48 -22.64
CA LYS A 144 19.54 -4.53 -22.94
C LYS A 144 18.87 -5.88 -22.78
#